data_AF-A0A2N5XVR3-F1
#
_entry.id   AF-A0A2N5XVR3-F1
#
_cell.length_a   1.000
_cell.length_b   1.000
_cell.length_c   1.000
_cell.angle_alpha   90.00
_cell.angle_beta   90.00
_cell.angle_gamma   90.00
#
_symmetry.space_group_name_H-M   'P 1'
#
loop_
_entity.id
_entity.type
_entity.pdbx_description
1 polymer ?
#
loop_
_entity_poly.entity_id
_entity_poly.type
_entity_poly.pdbx_seq_one_letter_code
_entity_poly.pdbx_strand_id
1 'polypeptide(L)' 'MDGHLFKEHDILPYGGFLIVKMIVQADSKMSFRTISKTIWEIIVGTTKTNIPMLRDILKSDLVQRGGVEAHFLETGT' A
#
# COMPACT_ATOMS: atom_id res chain seq x y z
N MET A 1 11.65 -3.86 -0.01
CA MET A 1 10.49 -4.31 -0.82
C MET A 1 10.77 -5.71 -1.27
N ASP A 2 9.77 -6.56 -1.26
CA ASP A 2 9.84 -7.91 -1.82
C ASP A 2 8.80 -8.01 -2.94
N GLY A 3 9.20 -8.39 -4.14
CA GLY A 3 8.34 -8.34 -5.32
C GLY A 3 8.90 -9.17 -6.46
N HIS A 4 8.00 -9.74 -7.27
CA HIS A 4 8.34 -10.65 -8.36
C HIS A 4 8.19 -10.01 -9.74
N LEU A 5 7.71 -8.76 -9.82
CA LEU A 5 7.51 -8.03 -11.06
C LEU A 5 8.65 -7.04 -11.29
N PHE A 6 9.41 -7.26 -12.36
CA PHE A 6 10.38 -6.32 -12.91
C PHE A 6 9.75 -5.54 -14.07
N LYS A 7 10.46 -4.53 -14.59
CA LYS A 7 10.05 -3.77 -15.77
C LYS A 7 9.64 -4.74 -16.89
N GLU A 8 8.50 -4.47 -17.54
CA GLU A 8 7.93 -5.26 -18.66
C GLU A 8 7.40 -6.66 -18.29
N HIS A 9 7.03 -6.91 -17.04
CA HIS A 9 6.39 -8.16 -16.65
C HIS A 9 4.87 -8.15 -16.85
N ASP A 10 4.36 -9.16 -17.57
CA ASP A 10 2.92 -9.35 -17.80
C ASP A 10 2.22 -10.00 -16.60
N ILE A 11 1.09 -9.43 -16.19
CA ILE A 11 0.25 -10.02 -15.15
C ILE A 11 -0.69 -11.03 -15.80
N LEU A 12 -0.45 -12.32 -15.54
CA LEU A 12 -1.27 -13.41 -16.05
C LEU A 12 -2.59 -13.53 -15.26
N PRO A 13 -3.71 -13.86 -15.91
CA PRO A 13 -5.04 -13.91 -15.26
C PRO A 13 -5.24 -15.11 -14.32
N TYR A 14 -4.32 -16.06 -14.29
CA TYR A 14 -4.44 -17.30 -13.52
C TYR A 14 -3.54 -17.34 -12.26
N GLY A 15 -2.74 -16.30 -12.02
CA GLY A 15 -1.86 -16.17 -10.86
C GLY A 15 -2.44 -15.30 -9.75
N GLY A 16 -1.74 -15.24 -8.61
CA GLY A 16 -2.06 -14.24 -7.58
C GLY A 16 -1.76 -12.82 -8.09
N PHE A 17 -2.65 -11.87 -7.81
CA PHE A 17 -2.51 -10.47 -8.24
C PHE A 17 -1.54 -9.63 -7.38
N LEU A 18 -0.72 -10.28 -6.53
CA LEU A 18 0.24 -9.60 -5.69
C LEU A 18 1.45 -9.14 -6.51
N ILE A 19 1.58 -7.83 -6.71
CA ILE A 19 2.71 -7.22 -7.43
C ILE A 19 3.96 -7.15 -6.54
N VAL A 20 3.82 -6.57 -5.35
CA VAL A 20 4.91 -6.30 -4.41
C VAL A 20 4.37 -6.20 -2.99
N LYS A 21 5.19 -6.62 -2.02
CA LYS A 21 5.01 -6.36 -0.59
C LYS A 21 5.98 -5.26 -0.14
N MET A 22 5.41 -4.13 0.25
CA MET A 22 6.16 -3.03 0.87
C MET A 22 6.17 -3.20 2.39
N ILE A 23 7.36 -3.33 2.97
CA ILE A 23 7.58 -3.38 4.41
C ILE A 23 8.48 -2.21 4.77
N VAL A 24 8.08 -1.45 5.78
CA VAL A 24 8.84 -0.31 6.29
C VAL A 24 9.21 -0.57 7.74
N GLN A 25 10.49 -0.34 8.05
CA GLN A 25 11.01 -0.36 9.41
C GLN A 25 11.48 1.04 9.77
N ALA A 26 10.96 1.56 10.88
CA ALA A 26 11.37 2.82 11.48
C ALA A 26 10.94 2.84 12.94
N ASP A 27 11.45 3.80 13.70
CA ASP A 27 10.98 4.03 15.07
C ASP A 27 9.48 4.34 15.08
N SER A 28 8.81 4.02 16.20
CA SER A 28 7.34 4.11 16.33
C SER A 28 6.77 5.47 15.89
N LYS A 29 7.46 6.58 16.18
CA LYS A 29 7.03 7.94 15.77
C LYS A 29 7.17 8.22 14.28
N MET A 30 8.03 7.47 13.59
CA MET A 30 8.42 7.71 12.20
C MET A 30 7.83 6.68 11.24
N SER A 31 7.39 5.52 11.71
CA SER A 31 6.87 4.42 10.88
C SER A 31 5.76 4.86 9.92
N PHE A 32 4.75 5.60 10.42
CA PHE A 32 3.66 6.13 9.60
C PHE A 32 4.11 7.16 8.57
N ARG A 33 5.06 8.01 8.94
CA ARG A 33 5.63 9.00 8.03
C ARG A 33 6.45 8.33 6.93
N THR A 34 7.25 7.33 7.29
CA THR A 34 8.08 6.58 6.35
C THR A 34 7.22 5.78 5.39
N ILE A 35 6.21 5.05 5.86
CA ILE A 35 5.31 4.30 4.97
C ILE A 35 4.52 5.22 4.05
N SER A 36 4.06 6.36 4.55
CA SER A 36 3.39 7.39 3.75
C SER A 36 4.31 7.89 2.64
N LYS A 37 5.54 8.28 2.96
CA LYS A 37 6.50 8.75 1.95
C LYS A 37 6.78 7.67 0.90
N THR A 38 7.10 6.45 1.33
CA THR A 38 7.49 5.37 0.41
C THR A 38 6.35 4.98 -0.55
N ILE A 39 5.08 4.99 -0.10
CA ILE A 39 3.96 4.63 -0.99
C ILE A 39 3.71 5.67 -2.09
N TRP A 40 4.10 6.92 -1.87
CA TRP A 40 4.01 7.99 -2.89
C TRP A 40 5.11 7.88 -3.94
N GLU A 41 6.23 7.26 -3.60
CA GLU A 41 7.34 7.02 -4.53
C GLU A 41 7.08 5.81 -5.46
N ILE A 42 6.08 4.96 -5.16
CA ILE A 42 5.72 3.84 -6.03
C ILE A 42 4.98 4.36 -7.27
N ILE A 43 5.52 4.01 -8.43
CA ILE A 43 4.93 4.27 -9.75
C ILE A 43 4.65 2.92 -10.41
N VAL A 44 3.39 2.71 -10.78
CA VAL A 44 2.95 1.58 -11.62
C VAL A 44 2.24 2.18 -12.84
N GLY A 45 2.68 1.78 -14.04
CA GLY A 45 2.27 2.42 -15.29
C GLY A 45 0.88 2.04 -15.75
N THR A 46 0.76 0.90 -16.43
CA THR A 46 -0.42 0.54 -17.24
C THR A 46 -1.49 -0.27 -16.49
N THR A 47 -1.17 -0.78 -15.31
CA THR A 47 -2.06 -1.67 -14.56
C THR A 47 -2.78 -0.90 -13.46
N LYS A 48 -4.10 -1.09 -13.33
CA LYS A 48 -4.84 -0.65 -12.15
C LYS A 48 -4.29 -1.34 -10.89
N THR A 49 -3.98 -0.56 -9.87
CA THR A 49 -3.47 -1.07 -8.60
C THR A 49 -4.31 -0.53 -7.44
N ASN A 50 -4.16 -1.16 -6.27
CA ASN A 50 -4.73 -0.66 -5.02
C ASN A 50 -3.87 0.45 -4.36
N ILE A 51 -2.81 0.94 -5.01
CA ILE A 51 -1.95 2.00 -4.47
C ILE A 51 -2.75 3.26 -4.10
N PRO A 52 -3.69 3.78 -4.92
CA PRO A 52 -4.50 4.95 -4.53
C PRO A 52 -5.29 4.71 -3.24
N MET A 53 -5.96 3.55 -3.12
CA MET A 53 -6.70 3.16 -1.91
C MET A 53 -5.77 3.11 -0.68
N LEU A 54 -4.60 2.50 -0.80
CA LEU A 54 -3.62 2.42 0.28
C LEU A 54 -3.11 3.82 0.69
N ARG A 55 -2.95 4.76 -0.26
CA ARG A 55 -2.60 6.15 0.05
C ARG A 55 -3.70 6.85 0.83
N ASP A 56 -4.96 6.61 0.51
CA ASP A 56 -6.08 7.23 1.21
C ASP A 56 -6.26 6.66 2.62
N ILE A 57 -6.06 5.34 2.80
CA ILE A 57 -5.98 4.70 4.12
C ILE A 57 -4.91 5.36 4.99
N LEU A 58 -3.73 5.63 4.44
CA LEU A 58 -2.63 6.27 5.18
C LEU A 58 -2.88 7.74 5.51
N LYS A 59 -3.78 8.43 4.79
CA LYS A 59 -4.22 9.79 5.13
C LYS A 59 -5.26 9.82 6.25
N SER A 60 -5.95 8.71 6.52
CA SER A 60 -7.01 8.67 7.53
C SER A 60 -6.48 9.02 8.93
N ASP A 61 -7.09 10.01 9.57
CA ASP A 61 -6.81 10.38 10.95
C ASP A 61 -7.04 9.22 11.92
N LEU A 62 -8.03 8.37 11.63
CA LEU A 62 -8.35 7.20 12.44
C LEU A 62 -7.16 6.21 12.43
N VAL A 63 -6.65 5.91 11.24
CA VAL A 63 -5.52 5.00 11.04
C VAL A 63 -4.23 5.56 11.64
N GLN A 64 -3.96 6.87 11.47
CA GLN A 64 -2.79 7.53 12.06
C GLN A 64 -2.78 7.48 13.59
N ARG A 65 -3.96 7.41 14.22
CA ARG A 65 -4.11 7.27 15.69
C ARG A 65 -4.13 5.81 16.16
N GLY A 66 -3.95 4.85 15.26
CA GLY A 66 -4.01 3.42 15.56
C GLY A 66 -5.43 2.85 15.66
N GLY A 67 -6.45 3.61 15.26
CA GLY A 67 -7.83 3.14 15.15
C GLY A 67 -7.98 2.31 13.88
N VAL A 68 -7.87 0.99 14.01
CA VAL A 68 -8.17 0.05 12.93
C VAL A 68 -8.98 -1.10 13.50
N GLU A 69 -10.01 -1.50 12.78
CA GLU A 69 -10.85 -2.66 13.08
C GLU A 69 -11.08 -3.49 11.83
N ALA A 70 -11.62 -4.70 11.99
CA ALA A 70 -11.78 -5.64 10.88
C ALA A 70 -12.66 -5.10 9.74
N HIS A 71 -13.65 -4.25 10.06
CA HIS A 71 -14.61 -3.68 9.11
C HIS A 71 -14.24 -2.27 8.62
N PHE A 72 -13.01 -1.81 8.89
CA PHE A 72 -12.59 -0.44 8.57
C PHE A 72 -12.79 -0.03 7.10
N LEU A 73 -12.66 -0.97 6.15
CA LEU A 73 -12.84 -0.69 4.73
C LEU A 73 -14.31 -0.76 4.27
N GLU A 74 -15.20 -1.30 5.09
CA GLU A 74 -16.62 -1.45 4.78
C GLU A 74 -17.43 -0.21 5.20
N THR A 75 -16.93 0.55 6.18
CA THR A 75 -17.62 1.71 6.77
C THR A 75 -17.39 3.02 6.03
N GLY A 76 -16.54 3.02 4.99
CA GLY A 76 -16.27 4.16 4.12
C GLY A 76 -15.37 5.22 4.76
N THR A 77 -14.27 5.56 4.08
CA THR A 77 -13.41 6.72 4.40
C THR A 77 -14.05 8.04 4.02
#